data_AF-A0A4Y9SIH6-F1
#
_entry.id   AF-A0A4Y9SIH6-F1
#
_cell.length_a   1.000
_cell.length_b   1.000
_cell.length_c   1.000
_cell.angle_alpha   90.00
_cell.angle_beta   90.00
_cell.angle_gamma   90.00
#
_symmetry.space_group_name_H-M   'P 1'
#
loop_
_entity.id
_entity.type
_entity.pdbx_description
1 polymer ?
#
loop_
_entity_poly.entity_id
_entity_poly.type
_entity_poly.pdbx_seq_one_letter_code
_entity_poly.pdbx_strand_id
1 'polypeptide(L)' 'MSDQSAFRRSNLTMAEQVQYGITLMYVAGRLPAQRYMLRCGVPGEVIERVLEPPYKRRVYGEHGSADPAATP' A
#
# COMPACT_ATOMS: atom_id res chain seq x y z
N MET A 1 21.96 -17.79 -13.47
CA MET A 1 21.01 -18.30 -12.44
C MET A 1 20.44 -17.08 -11.75
N SER A 2 19.18 -16.77 -12.03
CA SER A 2 18.59 -15.46 -11.74
C SER A 2 18.21 -15.30 -10.27
N ASP A 3 18.60 -14.15 -9.72
CA ASP A 3 18.62 -13.76 -8.32
C ASP A 3 17.22 -13.49 -7.73
N GLN A 4 16.37 -14.52 -7.73
CA GLN A 4 14.99 -14.43 -7.25
C GLN A 4 14.92 -14.05 -5.75
N SER A 5 15.99 -14.31 -5.00
CA SER A 5 16.11 -13.98 -3.58
C SER A 5 16.35 -12.49 -3.32
N ALA A 6 17.10 -11.81 -4.19
CA ALA A 6 17.35 -10.37 -4.10
C ALA A 6 16.08 -9.58 -4.44
N PHE A 7 15.36 -10.00 -5.49
CA PHE A 7 14.10 -9.37 -5.90
C PHE A 7 12.98 -9.49 -4.84
N ARG A 8 12.88 -10.63 -4.14
CA ARG A 8 11.94 -10.77 -3.02
C ARG A 8 12.29 -9.85 -1.84
N ARG A 9 13.59 -9.68 -1.57
CA ARG A 9 14.07 -8.82 -0.47
C ARG A 9 13.89 -7.33 -0.76
N SER A 10 14.10 -6.89 -2.00
CA SER A 10 13.79 -5.51 -2.39
C SER A 10 12.31 -5.16 -2.18
N ASN A 11 11.41 -6.13 -2.38
CA ASN A 11 9.97 -5.94 -2.12
C ASN A 11 9.66 -5.76 -0.64
N LEU A 12 10.40 -6.40 0.27
CA LEU A 12 10.21 -6.25 1.72
C LEU A 12 10.63 -4.87 2.20
N THR A 13 11.83 -4.42 1.84
CA THR A 13 12.32 -3.08 2.22
C THR A 13 11.42 -1.98 1.67
N MET A 14 10.95 -2.11 0.42
CA MET A 14 10.00 -1.15 -0.15
C MET A 14 8.65 -1.18 0.59
N ALA A 15 8.15 -2.37 0.97
CA ALA A 15 6.91 -2.48 1.72
C ALA A 15 6.99 -1.81 3.10
N GLU A 16 8.10 -1.98 3.82
CA GLU A 16 8.34 -1.32 5.11
C GLU A 16 8.36 0.21 4.97
N GLN A 17 9.06 0.73 3.96
CA GLN A 17 9.10 2.16 3.66
C GLN A 17 7.70 2.71 3.32
N VAL A 18 6.94 1.99 2.50
CA VAL A 18 5.56 2.38 2.16
C VAL A 18 4.67 2.38 3.40
N GLN A 19 4.73 1.35 4.24
CA GLN A 19 3.97 1.29 5.49
C GLN A 19 4.31 2.43 6.44
N TYR A 20 5.59 2.74 6.61
CA TYR A 20 6.01 3.87 7.43
C TYR A 20 5.51 5.20 6.86
N GLY A 21 5.60 5.40 5.55
CA GLY A 21 5.09 6.60 4.91
C GLY A 21 3.57 6.75 5.04
N ILE A 22 2.80 5.65 5.02
CA ILE A 22 1.36 5.66 5.33
C ILE A 22 1.14 6.12 6.77
N THR A 23 1.85 5.56 7.75
CA THR A 23 1.77 6.01 9.15
C THR A 23 2.11 7.49 9.28
N LEU A 24 3.17 7.95 8.59
CA LEU A 24 3.58 9.34 8.59
C LEU A 24 2.50 10.26 8.00
N MET A 25 1.76 9.79 7.00
CA MET A 25 0.64 10.54 6.42
C MET A 25 -0.47 10.77 7.45
N TYR A 26 -0.81 9.77 8.26
CA TYR A 26 -1.84 9.91 9.30
C TYR A 26 -1.38 10.80 10.47
N VAL A 27 -0.09 10.77 10.80
CA VAL A 27 0.45 11.51 11.96
C VAL A 27 0.84 12.95 11.62
N ALA A 28 1.49 13.16 10.47
CA ALA A 28 2.10 14.44 10.09
C ALA A 28 1.51 15.04 8.80
N GLY A 29 0.59 14.34 8.13
CA GLY A 29 -0.04 14.78 6.89
C GLY A 29 0.68 14.34 5.62
N ARG A 30 0.05 14.65 4.48
CA ARG A 30 0.48 14.18 3.14
C ARG A 30 1.89 14.62 2.76
N LEU A 31 2.23 15.90 2.97
CA LEU A 31 3.48 16.46 2.47
C LEU A 31 4.73 15.84 3.13
N PRO A 32 4.78 15.66 4.47
CA PRO A 32 5.86 14.90 5.11
C PRO A 32 5.98 13.46 4.60
N ALA A 33 4.84 12.78 4.41
CA ALA A 33 4.83 11.39 3.94
C ALA A 33 5.40 11.25 2.53
N GLN A 34 4.99 12.14 1.63
CA GLN A 34 5.50 12.21 0.27
C GLN A 34 7.02 12.46 0.24
N ARG A 35 7.50 13.44 1.02
CA ARG A 35 8.94 13.74 1.12
C ARG A 35 9.74 12.55 1.64
N TYR A 36 9.22 11.83 2.63
CA TYR A 36 9.85 10.62 3.13
C TYR A 36 9.96 9.54 2.05
N MET A 37 8.86 9.20 1.37
CA MET A 37 8.86 8.15 0.35
C MET A 37 9.75 8.48 -0.85
N LEU A 38 9.78 9.76 -1.27
CA LEU A 38 10.71 10.24 -2.30
C LEU A 38 12.17 10.06 -1.86
N ARG A 39 12.50 10.40 -0.61
CA ARG A 39 13.86 10.24 -0.07
C ARG A 39 14.28 8.76 0.02
N CYS A 40 13.33 7.87 0.23
CA CYS A 40 13.56 6.42 0.24
C CYS A 40 13.71 5.81 -1.17
N GLY A 41 13.47 6.58 -2.23
CA GLY A 41 13.54 6.09 -3.61
C GLY A 41 12.32 5.28 -4.04
N VAL A 42 11.18 5.44 -3.37
CA VAL A 42 9.93 4.78 -3.76
C VAL A 42 9.47 5.35 -5.12
N PRO A 43 9.06 4.50 -6.08
CA PRO A 43 8.58 4.97 -7.39
C PRO A 43 7.40 5.94 -7.26
N GLY A 44 7.38 6.99 -8.07
CA GLY A 44 6.34 8.03 -8.03
C GLY A 44 4.92 7.47 -8.18
N GLU A 45 4.72 6.50 -9.07
CA GLU A 45 3.46 5.78 -9.28
C GLU A 45 2.95 5.06 -8.02
N VAL A 46 3.85 4.55 -7.18
CA VAL A 46 3.50 3.91 -5.90
C VAL A 46 3.12 4.99 -4.90
N ILE A 47 3.88 6.09 -4.83
CA ILE A 47 3.60 7.21 -3.94
C ILE A 47 2.23 7.83 -4.26
N GLU A 48 1.92 8.04 -5.54
CA GLU A 48 0.62 8.56 -5.99
C GLU A 48 -0.50 7.62 -5.55
N ARG A 49 -0.39 6.32 -5.85
CA ARG A 49 -1.40 5.32 -5.47
C ARG A 49 -1.60 5.22 -3.95
N VAL A 50 -0.51 5.30 -3.19
CA VAL A 50 -0.55 5.18 -1.73
C VAL A 50 -1.07 6.46 -1.08
N LEU A 51 -0.81 7.62 -1.67
CA LEU A 51 -1.23 8.91 -1.12
C LEU A 51 -2.58 9.40 -1.69
N GLU A 52 -3.13 8.81 -2.75
CA GLU A 52 -4.41 9.23 -3.35
C GLU A 52 -5.62 9.00 -2.42
N PRO A 53 -6.47 10.01 -2.16
CA PRO A 53 -7.79 9.82 -1.57
C PRO A 53 -8.75 9.17 -2.59
N PRO A 54 -9.74 8.34 -2.20
CA PRO A 54 -10.25 8.14 -0.85
C PRO A 54 -9.78 6.82 -0.22
N TYR A 55 -9.24 6.91 0.99
CA TYR A 55 -8.94 5.76 1.85
C TYR A 55 -10.22 5.16 2.42
N LYS A 56 -11.06 4.58 1.56
CA LYS A 56 -12.07 3.64 2.03
C LYS A 56 -11.30 2.45 2.60
N ARG A 57 -11.03 2.50 3.91
CA ARG A 57 -10.68 1.32 4.69
C ARG A 57 -11.75 0.30 4.33
N ARG A 58 -11.37 -0.81 3.68
CA ARG A 58 -12.32 -1.91 3.46
C ARG A 58 -12.90 -2.21 4.83
N VAL A 59 -14.21 -2.04 4.97
CA VAL A 59 -14.90 -2.39 6.20
C VAL A 59 -14.69 -3.90 6.34
N TYR A 60 -13.87 -4.32 7.29
CA TYR A 60 -13.70 -5.73 7.60
C TYR A 60 -15.09 -6.27 7.98
N GLY A 61 -15.67 -7.09 7.11
CA GLY A 61 -17.01 -7.65 7.31
C GLY A 61 -17.99 -7.49 6.14
N GLU A 62 -17.71 -6.64 5.14
CA GLU A 62 -18.45 -6.74 3.87
C GLU A 62 -17.88 -7.93 3.07
N HIS A 63 -18.31 -9.12 3.47
CA HIS A 63 -18.53 -10.18 2.49
C HIS A 63 -19.57 -9.61 1.54
N GLY A 64 -19.13 -9.07 0.41
CA GLY A 64 -20.00 -8.98 -0.75
C GLY A 64 -20.59 -10.38 -0.88
N SER A 65 -21.90 -10.49 -0.68
CA SER A 65 -22.62 -11.74 -0.66
C SER A 65 -22.28 -12.51 -1.93
N ALA A 66 -21.32 -13.43 -1.83
CA ALA A 66 -21.07 -14.42 -2.85
C ALA A 66 -22.25 -15.39 -2.72
N ASP A 67 -23.29 -15.10 -3.50
CA ASP A 67 -24.51 -15.87 -3.72
C ASP A 67 -25.37 -16.22 -2.50
N PRO A 68 -26.66 -15.87 -2.59
CA PRO A 68 -27.67 -16.86 -2.27
C PRO A 68 -28.54 -17.15 -3.49
N ALA A 69 -28.72 -18.45 -3.72
CA ALA A 69 -29.78 -19.09 -4.50
C ALA A 69 -29.50 -19.37 -5.99
N ALA A 70 -28.53 -20.25 -6.27
CA ALA A 70 -28.87 -21.38 -7.15
C ALA A 70 -29.74 -22.34 -6.32
N THR A 71 -31.06 -22.27 -6.50
CA THR A 71 -32.03 -23.21 -5.92
C THR A 71 -32.47 -24.16 -7.05
N PRO A 72 -32.60 -25.48 -6.79
CA PRO A 72 -32.78 -26.54 -7.79
C PRO A 72 -34.00 -26.41 -8.70
#